data_AF-A0A8X8A505-F1
#
_entry.id   AF-A0A8X8A505-F1
#
_cell.length_a   1.000
_cell.length_b   1.000
_cell.length_c   1.000
_cell.angle_alpha   90.00
_cell.angle_beta   90.00
_cell.angle_gamma   90.00
#
_symmetry.space_group_name_H-M   'P 1'
#
loop_
_entity.id
_entity.type
_entity.pdbx_description
1 polymer ?
#
loop_
_entity_poly.entity_id
_entity_poly.type
_entity_poly.pdbx_seq_one_letter_code
_entity_poly.pdbx_strand_id
1 'polypeptide(L)'
;MGSKERERYFVFMDYDPEYERIRNDRTKRGAYELDMYLSRKHDELLANTLEHGSYKKTISLIIVDGFAVEITEDQANALRSTNGVRVVEKNQEFPN
;
A
#
# COMPACT_ATOMS: atom_id res chain seq x y z
N MET A 1 8.19 22.08 -6.16
CA MET A 1 6.73 22.05 -6.32
C MET A 1 6.44 20.77 -7.08
N GLY A 2 5.87 19.77 -6.40
CA GLY A 2 5.63 18.45 -6.98
C GLY A 2 4.66 18.51 -8.16
N SER A 3 4.75 17.51 -9.03
CA SER A 3 3.81 17.37 -10.14
C SER A 3 2.38 17.18 -9.59
N LYS A 4 1.39 17.82 -10.22
CA LYS A 4 -0.04 17.57 -9.92
C LYS A 4 -0.57 16.32 -10.63
N GLU A 5 0.26 15.68 -11.44
CA GLU A 5 -0.11 14.46 -12.15
C GLU A 5 -0.18 13.31 -11.16
N ARG A 6 -1.26 12.53 -11.25
CA ARG A 6 -1.40 11.33 -10.44
C ARG A 6 -0.73 10.19 -11.18
N GLU A 7 0.23 9.57 -10.52
CA GLU A 7 0.98 8.45 -11.05
C GLU A 7 0.75 7.23 -10.15
N ARG A 8 1.00 6.04 -10.67
CA ARG A 8 0.88 4.82 -9.87
C ARG A 8 2.15 4.62 -9.07
N TYR A 9 2.00 4.38 -7.78
CA TYR A 9 3.08 4.02 -6.86
C TYR A 9 2.79 2.66 -6.22
N PHE A 10 3.85 1.90 -5.96
CA PHE A 10 3.84 0.76 -5.07
C PHE A 10 4.33 1.18 -3.69
N VAL A 11 3.58 0.79 -2.66
CA VAL A 11 3.90 1.04 -1.25
C VAL A 11 4.09 -0.31 -0.58
N PHE A 12 5.24 -0.50 0.06
CA PHE A 12 5.56 -1.71 0.82
C PHE A 12 5.69 -1.36 2.29
N MET A 13 5.09 -2.20 3.13
CA MET A 13 5.04 -1.98 4.57
C MET A 13 6.29 -2.55 5.25
N ASP A 14 6.56 -2.05 6.46
CA ASP A 14 7.53 -2.67 7.36
C ASP A 14 7.09 -4.05 7.82
N TYR A 15 8.03 -4.80 8.40
CA TYR A 15 7.76 -6.12 8.95
C TYR A 15 6.61 -6.08 9.96
N ASP A 16 5.67 -7.00 9.76
CA ASP A 16 4.52 -7.17 10.61
C ASP A 16 4.43 -8.63 11.09
N PRO A 17 4.58 -8.88 12.41
CA PRO A 17 4.50 -10.23 12.95
C PRO A 17 3.09 -10.84 12.80
N GLU A 18 2.04 -10.02 12.76
CA GLU A 18 0.67 -10.48 12.61
C GLU A 18 0.39 -10.91 11.16
N TYR A 19 0.95 -10.18 10.19
CA TYR A 19 1.01 -10.60 8.79
C TYR A 19 1.61 -12.02 8.67
N GLU A 20 2.79 -12.26 9.26
CA GLU A 20 3.42 -13.58 9.22
C GLU A 20 2.59 -14.65 9.95
N ARG A 21 1.98 -14.31 11.09
CA ARG A 21 1.09 -15.22 11.83
C ARG A 21 -0.08 -15.69 10.96
N ILE A 22 -0.78 -14.76 10.31
CA ILE A 22 -1.95 -15.07 9.47
C ILE A 22 -1.51 -15.77 8.18
N ARG A 23 -0.42 -15.32 7.54
CA ARG A 23 0.13 -15.93 6.32
C ARG A 23 0.54 -17.39 6.49
N ASN A 24 0.91 -17.79 7.70
CA ASN A 24 1.23 -19.19 7.99
C ASN A 24 -0.01 -20.11 7.95
N ASP A 25 -1.22 -19.57 8.06
CA ASP A 25 -2.45 -20.32 7.78
C ASP A 25 -2.67 -20.44 6.26
N ARG A 26 -2.25 -21.58 5.70
CA ARG A 26 -2.36 -21.89 4.28
C ARG A 26 -3.74 -22.41 3.85
N THR A 27 -4.75 -22.31 4.71
CA THR A 27 -6.13 -22.68 4.34
C THR A 27 -6.79 -21.59 3.50
N LYS A 28 -7.91 -21.93 2.82
CA LYS A 28 -8.73 -20.92 2.11
C LYS A 28 -9.23 -19.82 3.04
N ARG A 29 -9.52 -20.17 4.31
CA ARG A 29 -9.96 -19.22 5.33
C ARG A 29 -8.82 -18.28 5.71
N GLY A 30 -7.62 -18.82 5.93
CA GLY A 30 -6.42 -18.01 6.19
C GLY A 30 -6.13 -17.02 5.07
N ALA A 31 -6.26 -17.44 3.80
CA ALA A 31 -6.09 -16.53 2.66
C ALA A 31 -7.11 -15.37 2.65
N TYR A 32 -8.37 -15.64 3.00
CA TYR A 32 -9.40 -14.60 3.11
C TYR A 32 -9.17 -13.66 4.30
N GLU A 33 -8.75 -14.22 5.45
CA GLU A 33 -8.38 -13.43 6.63
C GLU A 33 -7.20 -12.51 6.33
N LEU A 34 -6.18 -13.01 5.62
CA LEU A 34 -5.02 -12.23 5.21
C LEU A 34 -5.40 -11.10 4.26
N ASP A 35 -6.26 -11.36 3.28
CA ASP A 35 -6.76 -10.33 2.36
C ASP A 35 -7.51 -9.22 3.09
N MET A 36 -8.43 -9.58 3.99
CA MET A 36 -9.16 -8.61 4.80
C MET A 36 -8.24 -7.79 5.70
N TYR A 37 -7.32 -8.47 6.40
CA TYR A 37 -6.38 -7.84 7.32
C TYR A 37 -5.53 -6.80 6.60
N LEU A 38 -4.88 -7.19 5.50
CA LEU A 38 -4.03 -6.30 4.74
C LEU A 38 -4.81 -5.19 4.03
N SER A 39 -5.95 -5.50 3.44
CA SER A 39 -6.77 -4.48 2.78
C SER A 39 -7.18 -3.39 3.75
N ARG A 40 -7.62 -3.75 4.96
CA ARG A 40 -7.95 -2.80 6.02
C ARG A 40 -6.73 -2.00 6.50
N LYS A 41 -5.61 -2.68 6.76
CA LYS A 41 -4.35 -2.03 7.16
C LYS A 41 -3.89 -0.98 6.14
N HIS A 42 -3.95 -1.31 4.85
CA HIS A 42 -3.61 -0.38 3.78
C HIS A 42 -4.57 0.81 3.69
N ASP A 43 -5.88 0.57 3.85
CA ASP A 43 -6.89 1.63 3.81
C ASP A 43 -6.76 2.58 5.01
N GLU A 44 -6.50 2.05 6.20
CA GLU A 44 -6.27 2.84 7.42
C GLU A 44 -5.01 3.70 7.28
N LEU A 45 -3.90 3.15 6.75
CA LEU A 45 -2.69 3.93 6.48
C LEU A 45 -2.96 5.11 5.55
N LEU A 46 -3.64 4.85 4.44
CA LEU A 46 -3.96 5.89 3.45
C LEU A 46 -4.89 6.96 4.03
N ALA A 47 -5.94 6.56 4.74
CA ALA A 47 -6.89 7.48 5.35
C ALA A 47 -6.26 8.34 6.46
N ASN A 48 -5.27 7.80 7.19
CA ASN A 48 -4.56 8.54 8.23
C ASN A 48 -3.47 9.47 7.67
N THR A 49 -2.95 9.20 6.48
CA THR A 49 -1.83 9.97 5.90
C THR A 49 -2.31 11.01 4.89
N LEU A 50 -3.34 10.70 4.11
CA LEU A 50 -3.77 11.47 2.95
C LEU A 50 -5.22 11.93 3.11
N GLU A 51 -5.56 13.06 2.49
CA GLU A 51 -6.92 13.56 2.47
C GLU A 51 -7.86 12.58 1.76
N HIS A 52 -9.04 12.33 2.33
CA HIS A 52 -10.02 11.43 1.74
C HIS A 52 -10.44 11.87 0.33
N GLY A 53 -10.44 10.94 -0.63
CA GLY A 53 -10.75 11.23 -2.04
C GLY A 53 -9.59 11.84 -2.86
N SER A 54 -8.46 12.16 -2.21
CA SER A 54 -7.27 12.67 -2.90
C SER A 54 -6.38 11.58 -3.51
N TYR A 55 -6.65 10.30 -3.22
CA TYR A 55 -5.91 9.13 -3.68
C TYR A 55 -6.85 8.03 -4.18
N LYS A 56 -6.31 7.04 -4.90
CA LYS A 56 -7.05 5.85 -5.31
C LYS A 56 -6.19 4.59 -5.16
N LYS A 57 -6.48 3.76 -4.16
CA LYS A 57 -5.88 2.43 -4.03
C LYS A 57 -6.40 1.54 -5.16
N THR A 58 -5.51 0.91 -5.92
CA THR A 58 -5.89 0.08 -7.07
C THR A 58 -5.86 -1.40 -6.75
N ILE A 59 -4.87 -1.86 -5.99
CA ILE A 59 -4.74 -3.27 -5.61
C ILE A 59 -3.93 -3.44 -4.32
N SER A 60 -4.28 -4.44 -3.51
CA SER A 60 -3.45 -4.94 -2.40
C SER A 60 -2.55 -6.09 -2.89
N LEU A 61 -1.25 -6.00 -2.64
CA LEU A 61 -0.22 -6.99 -2.93
C LEU A 61 0.02 -7.87 -1.69
N ILE A 62 -0.92 -8.79 -1.43
CA ILE A 62 -1.02 -9.58 -0.19
C ILE A 62 0.25 -10.40 0.10
N ILE A 63 0.98 -10.83 -0.93
CA ILE A 63 2.18 -11.69 -0.79
C ILE A 63 3.37 -10.93 -0.16
N VAL A 64 3.37 -9.61 -0.21
CA VAL A 64 4.52 -8.77 0.17
C VAL A 64 4.13 -7.62 1.10
N ASP A 65 2.95 -7.68 1.73
CA ASP A 65 2.39 -6.61 2.57
C ASP A 65 2.60 -5.24 1.94
N GLY A 66 1.95 -5.05 0.80
CA GLY A 66 2.03 -3.81 0.04
C GLY A 66 0.78 -3.56 -0.77
N PHE A 67 0.74 -2.42 -1.46
CA PHE A 67 -0.38 -2.04 -2.31
C PHE A 67 0.06 -1.08 -3.40
N ALA A 68 -0.75 -0.98 -4.44
CA ALA A 68 -0.61 0.03 -5.48
C ALA A 68 -1.65 1.14 -5.28
N VAL A 69 -1.23 2.38 -5.49
CA VAL A 69 -2.06 3.57 -5.31
C VAL A 69 -1.75 4.61 -6.37
N GLU A 70 -2.77 5.30 -6.88
CA GLU A 70 -2.63 6.46 -7.76
C GLU A 70 -2.65 7.73 -6.91
N ILE A 71 -1.53 8.45 -6.89
CA ILE A 71 -1.27 9.63 -6.04
C ILE A 71 -0.30 10.61 -6.72
N THR A 72 -0.19 11.82 -6.19
CA THR A 72 0.83 12.79 -6.61
C THR A 72 2.18 12.47 -5.97
N GLU A 73 3.25 13.05 -6.51
CA GLU A 73 4.60 12.94 -5.94
C GLU A 73 4.69 13.46 -4.50
N ASP A 74 3.98 14.56 -4.19
CA ASP A 74 3.93 15.13 -2.83
C ASP A 74 3.28 14.15 -1.83
N GLN A 75 2.21 13.47 -2.24
CA GLN A 75 1.57 12.42 -1.44
C GLN A 75 2.46 11.19 -1.28
N ALA A 76 3.22 10.82 -2.32
CA ALA A 76 4.20 9.74 -2.23
C ALA A 76 5.31 10.07 -1.23
N ASN A 77 5.79 11.32 -1.22
CA ASN A 77 6.76 11.80 -0.23
C ASN A 77 6.22 11.80 1.20
N ALA A 78 4.93 12.11 1.37
CA ALA A 78 4.27 11.98 2.67
C ALA A 78 4.28 10.52 3.15
N LEU A 79 3.90 9.57 2.29
CA LEU A 79 3.93 8.14 2.62
C LEU A 79 5.34 7.61 2.94
N ARG A 80 6.38 8.09 2.25
CA ARG A 80 7.79 7.74 2.57
C ARG A 80 8.20 8.14 3.99
N SER A 81 7.52 9.13 4.57
CA SER A 81 7.79 9.64 5.91
C SER A 81 6.86 9.03 6.97
N THR A 82 5.94 8.15 6.58
CA THR A 82 4.97 7.53 7.48
C THR A 82 5.57 6.30 8.16
N ASN A 83 5.42 6.21 9.48
CA ASN A 83 5.82 5.03 10.25
C ASN A 83 5.09 3.78 9.75
N GLY A 84 5.85 2.69 9.58
CA GLY A 84 5.32 1.43 9.07
C GLY A 84 5.34 1.32 7.54
N VAL A 85 5.76 2.38 6.83
CA VAL A 85 6.05 2.32 5.39
C VAL A 85 7.55 2.12 5.20
N ARG A 86 7.91 1.04 4.50
CA ARG A 86 9.30 0.69 4.21
C ARG A 86 9.80 1.36 2.94
N VAL A 87 9.02 1.26 1.87
CA VAL A 87 9.41 1.69 0.52
C VAL A 87 8.19 2.24 -0.23
N VAL A 88 8.39 3.33 -0.98
CA VAL A 88 7.42 3.88 -1.92
C VAL A 88 8.10 4.08 -3.27
N GLU A 89 7.78 3.21 -4.23
CA GLU A 89 8.34 3.22 -5.57
C GLU A 89 7.32 3.69 -6.60
N LYS A 90 7.77 4.51 -7.55
CA LYS A 90 6.96 4.89 -8.69
C LYS A 90 6.87 3.69 -9.64
N ASN A 91 5.65 3.28 -9.98
CA ASN A 91 5.43 2.25 -10.99
C ASN A 91 5.60 2.87 -12.38
N GLN A 92 6.84 2.90 -12.86
CA GLN A 92 7.14 3.24 -14.25
C GLN A 92 6.81 2.03 -15.13
N GLU A 93 5.64 2.05 -15.77
CA GLU A 93 5.41 1.17 -16.91
C GLU A 93 6.34 1.64 -18.04
N PHE A 94 7.29 0.78 -18.45
CA PHE A 94 8.09 1.08 -19.64
C PHE A 94 7.15 1.12 -20.85
N PRO A 95 7.17 2.20 -21.66
CA PRO A 95 6.41 2.20 -22.89
C PRO A 95 6.91 1.06 -23.79
N ASN A 96 5.96 0.28 -24.31
CA ASN A 96 6.23 -0.77 -25.31
C ASN A 96 6.80 -0.17 -26.61
#